data_AF-A0A536EGP0-F1
#
_entry.id   AF-A0A536EGP0-F1
#
_cell.length_a   1.000
_cell.length_b   1.000
_cell.length_c   1.000
_cell.angle_alpha   90.00
_cell.angle_beta   90.00
_cell.angle_gamma   90.00
#
_symmetry.space_group_name_H-M   'P 1'
#
loop_
_entity.id
_entity.type
_entity.pdbx_description
1 polymer ?
#
loop_
_entity_poly.entity_id
_entity_poly.type
_entity_poly.pdbx_seq_one_letter_code
_entity_poly.pdbx_strand_id
1 'polypeptide(L)'
;MSGDFETLKAAVRDFQANTDLGFVDPMELSSLVDSLQGTLCMALNLARKRGEHLLARQTPCSWAAQTCGLTPNAASDRLCVGKQLEAMPRVAEALASGEIGYQATSVICHFRDLLREDLRELCYEEQWIGHAKEYTV
;
A
#
# COMPACT_ATOMS: atom_id res chain seq x y z
N MET A 1 6.14 1.45 20.51
CA MET A 1 5.08 1.76 19.52
C MET A 1 4.92 3.26 19.49
N SER A 2 4.80 3.87 18.32
CA SER A 2 4.57 5.32 18.22
C SER A 2 3.19 5.67 18.79
N GLY A 3 3.07 6.84 19.44
CA GLY A 3 1.78 7.32 19.96
C GLY A 3 0.71 7.44 18.87
N ASP A 4 1.12 7.76 17.65
CA ASP A 4 0.22 7.89 16.49
C ASP A 4 -0.43 6.56 16.11
N PHE A 5 0.30 5.44 16.19
CA PHE A 5 -0.26 4.12 15.85
C PHE A 5 -1.28 3.64 16.88
N GLU A 6 -1.06 3.94 18.17
CA GLU A 6 -2.06 3.65 19.20
C GLU A 6 -3.30 4.53 19.06
N THR A 7 -3.14 5.78 18.64
CA THR A 7 -4.25 6.69 18.32
C THR A 7 -5.08 6.15 17.16
N LEU A 8 -4.44 5.70 16.08
CA LEU A 8 -5.13 5.06 14.94
C LEU A 8 -5.90 3.80 15.36
N LYS A 9 -5.28 2.93 16.17
CA LYS A 9 -5.98 1.73 16.70
C LYS A 9 -7.22 2.09 17.51
N ALA A 10 -7.14 3.13 18.34
CA ALA A 10 -8.27 3.60 19.13
C ALA A 10 -9.39 4.13 18.22
N ALA A 11 -9.06 4.96 17.22
CA ALA A 11 -10.02 5.50 16.27
C ALA A 11 -10.73 4.40 15.44
N VAL A 12 -9.97 3.38 14.98
CA VAL A 12 -10.56 2.25 14.25
C VAL A 12 -11.53 1.46 15.14
N ARG A 13 -11.17 1.19 16.39
CA ARG A 13 -12.04 0.47 17.34
C ARG A 13 -13.30 1.27 17.66
N ASP A 14 -13.17 2.57 17.86
CA ASP A 14 -14.28 3.48 18.12
C ASP A 14 -15.26 3.50 16.94
N PHE A 15 -14.74 3.68 15.71
CA PHE A 15 -15.54 3.63 14.49
C PHE A 15 -16.29 2.30 14.34
N GLN A 16 -15.64 1.17 14.59
CA GLN A 16 -16.27 -0.16 14.48
C GLN A 16 -17.35 -0.41 15.54
N ALA A 17 -17.23 0.20 16.72
CA ALA A 17 -18.17 -0.01 17.83
C ALA A 17 -19.37 0.94 17.76
N ASN A 18 -19.17 2.17 17.31
CA ASN A 18 -20.11 3.27 17.51
C ASN A 18 -20.72 3.82 16.22
N THR A 19 -20.15 3.54 15.04
CA THR A 19 -20.67 4.06 13.77
C THR A 19 -21.86 3.24 13.27
N ASP A 20 -22.94 3.93 12.91
CA ASP A 20 -24.03 3.33 12.12
C ASP A 20 -23.58 3.18 10.66
N LEU A 21 -23.26 1.93 10.27
CA LEU A 21 -22.81 1.61 8.91
C LEU A 21 -23.86 1.92 7.83
N GLY A 22 -25.13 2.12 8.20
CA GLY A 22 -26.18 2.56 7.26
C GLY A 22 -25.97 3.98 6.71
N PHE A 23 -25.11 4.78 7.36
CA PHE A 23 -24.79 6.16 6.95
C PHE A 23 -23.33 6.35 6.51
N VAL A 24 -22.57 5.27 6.38
CA VAL A 24 -21.17 5.33 5.90
C VAL A 24 -21.16 5.28 4.38
N ASP A 25 -20.48 6.23 3.74
CA ASP A 25 -20.17 6.14 2.30
C ASP A 25 -19.15 5.01 2.07
N PRO A 26 -19.50 3.93 1.35
CA PRO A 26 -18.58 2.83 1.08
C PRO A 26 -17.35 3.26 0.27
N MET A 27 -17.48 4.29 -0.58
CA MET A 27 -16.39 4.80 -1.41
C MET A 27 -15.34 5.50 -0.53
N GLU A 28 -15.77 6.36 0.39
CA GLU A 28 -14.86 7.03 1.33
C GLU A 28 -14.17 6.02 2.25
N LEU A 29 -14.91 5.03 2.76
CA LEU A 29 -14.32 3.97 3.58
C LEU A 29 -13.30 3.13 2.79
N SER A 30 -13.61 2.79 1.53
CA SER A 30 -12.69 2.04 0.66
C SER A 30 -11.40 2.81 0.40
N SER A 31 -11.51 4.12 0.12
CA SER A 31 -10.36 5.01 -0.06
C SER A 31 -9.45 5.04 1.18
N LEU A 32 -10.03 5.15 2.39
CA LEU A 32 -9.27 5.08 3.65
C LEU A 32 -8.57 3.73 3.82
N VAL A 33 -9.24 2.63 3.48
CA VAL A 33 -8.65 1.28 3.53
C VAL A 33 -7.47 1.16 2.56
N ASP A 34 -7.61 1.64 1.32
CA ASP A 34 -6.57 1.60 0.30
C ASP A 34 -5.35 2.45 0.69
N SER A 35 -5.58 3.64 1.24
CA SER A 35 -4.53 4.50 1.80
C SER A 35 -3.76 3.80 2.93
N LEU A 36 -4.46 3.11 3.85
CA LEU A 36 -3.85 2.30 4.90
C LEU A 36 -3.11 1.07 4.34
N GLN A 37 -3.57 0.48 3.24
CA GLN A 37 -2.84 -0.59 2.55
C GLN A 37 -1.52 -0.08 1.96
N GLY A 38 -1.51 1.12 1.37
CA GLY A 38 -0.27 1.79 0.95
C GLY A 38 0.69 2.01 2.11
N THR A 39 0.17 2.49 3.24
CA THR A 39 0.95 2.66 4.48
C THR A 39 1.56 1.35 4.97
N LEU A 40 0.81 0.24 4.95
CA LEU A 40 1.31 -1.09 5.28
C LEU A 40 2.45 -1.52 4.35
N CYS A 41 2.33 -1.29 3.04
CA CYS A 41 3.37 -1.62 2.07
C CYS A 41 4.67 -0.88 2.37
N MET A 42 4.59 0.43 2.67
CA MET A 42 5.75 1.23 3.07
C MET A 42 6.36 0.71 4.38
N ALA A 43 5.54 0.41 5.40
CA ALA A 43 6.01 -0.16 6.66
C ALA A 43 6.75 -1.50 6.46
N LEU A 44 6.22 -2.39 5.61
CA LEU A 44 6.86 -3.66 5.25
C LEU A 44 8.17 -3.45 4.50
N ASN A 45 8.25 -2.50 3.56
CA ASN A 45 9.50 -2.19 2.86
C ASN A 45 10.56 -1.66 3.83
N LEU A 46 10.19 -0.77 4.76
CA LEU A 46 11.10 -0.25 5.78
C LEU A 46 11.59 -1.36 6.73
N ALA A 47 10.69 -2.23 7.19
CA ALA A 47 11.05 -3.39 8.01
C ALA A 47 11.97 -4.38 7.28
N ARG A 48 11.70 -4.61 5.98
CA ARG A 48 12.60 -5.38 5.11
C ARG A 48 13.98 -4.75 5.04
N LYS A 49 14.08 -3.43 4.83
CA LYS A 49 15.37 -2.69 4.79
C LYS A 49 16.13 -2.76 6.12
N ARG A 50 15.42 -2.77 7.25
CA ARG A 50 16.00 -3.00 8.59
C ARG A 50 16.47 -4.43 8.82
N GLY A 51 16.14 -5.37 7.93
CA GLY A 51 16.55 -6.76 8.03
C GLY A 51 15.69 -7.62 8.97
N GLU A 52 14.45 -7.22 9.29
CA GLU A 52 13.58 -7.98 10.21
C GLU A 52 13.35 -9.44 9.74
N HIS A 53 13.17 -9.64 8.43
CA HIS A 53 13.09 -10.97 7.83
C HIS A 53 14.37 -11.81 8.02
N LEU A 54 15.56 -11.19 8.04
CA LEU A 54 16.83 -11.87 8.29
C LEU A 54 16.93 -12.33 9.75
N LEU A 55 16.47 -11.50 10.69
CA LEU A 55 16.40 -11.86 12.12
C LEU A 55 15.47 -13.07 12.33
N ALA A 56 14.38 -13.14 11.57
CA ALA A 56 13.46 -14.28 11.53
C ALA A 56 13.98 -15.48 10.71
N ARG A 57 15.16 -15.38 10.07
CA ARG A 57 15.74 -16.39 9.16
C ARG A 57 14.80 -16.79 8.02
N GLN A 58 14.08 -15.82 7.47
CA GLN A 58 13.10 -16.01 6.42
C GLN A 58 13.45 -15.16 5.20
N THR A 59 12.91 -15.54 4.03
CA THR A 59 12.88 -14.63 2.89
C THR A 59 11.96 -13.44 3.19
N PRO A 60 12.14 -12.27 2.58
CA PRO A 60 11.23 -11.14 2.75
C PRO A 60 9.76 -11.51 2.55
N CYS A 61 9.47 -12.29 1.51
CA CYS A 61 8.11 -12.70 1.17
C CYS A 61 7.52 -13.65 2.22
N SER A 62 8.25 -14.69 2.65
CA SER A 62 7.77 -15.59 3.71
C SER A 62 7.54 -14.86 5.02
N TRP A 63 8.43 -13.93 5.37
CA TRP A 63 8.30 -13.12 6.57
C TRP A 63 7.08 -12.20 6.52
N ALA A 64 6.87 -11.49 5.42
CA ALA A 64 5.71 -10.61 5.25
C ALA A 64 4.39 -11.42 5.23
N ALA A 65 4.38 -12.58 4.59
CA ALA A 65 3.24 -13.49 4.57
C ALA A 65 2.86 -13.95 5.99
N GLN A 66 3.84 -14.38 6.78
CA GLN A 66 3.60 -14.81 8.16
C GLN A 66 3.20 -13.63 9.05
N THR A 67 3.91 -12.51 8.97
CA THR A 67 3.72 -11.36 9.86
C THR A 67 2.35 -10.71 9.67
N CYS A 68 1.86 -10.65 8.42
CA CYS A 68 0.62 -9.98 8.08
C CYS A 68 -0.54 -10.94 7.77
N GLY A 69 -0.36 -12.26 7.92
CA GLY A 69 -1.40 -13.25 7.63
C GLY A 69 -1.84 -13.27 6.16
N LEU A 70 -0.88 -13.18 5.23
CA LEU A 70 -1.12 -13.07 3.79
C LEU A 70 -0.77 -14.35 3.05
N THR A 71 -1.35 -14.52 1.86
CA THR A 71 -0.82 -15.49 0.89
C THR A 71 0.55 -15.05 0.38
N PRO A 72 1.40 -15.97 -0.14
CA PRO A 72 2.69 -15.61 -0.71
C PRO A 72 2.60 -14.56 -1.83
N ASN A 73 1.61 -14.66 -2.71
CA ASN A 73 1.41 -13.67 -3.78
C ASN A 73 1.04 -12.30 -3.20
N ALA A 74 0.09 -12.26 -2.27
CA ALA A 74 -0.33 -11.02 -1.62
C ALA A 74 0.80 -10.34 -0.81
N ALA A 75 1.73 -11.13 -0.25
CA ALA A 75 2.93 -10.63 0.40
C ALA A 75 3.96 -10.09 -0.61
N SER A 76 4.17 -10.81 -1.72
CA SER A 76 5.02 -10.37 -2.82
C SER A 76 4.55 -9.03 -3.39
N ASP A 77 3.25 -8.88 -3.64
CA ASP A 77 2.66 -7.65 -4.16
C ASP A 77 2.92 -6.46 -3.23
N ARG A 78 2.63 -6.62 -1.92
CA ARG A 78 2.86 -5.54 -0.94
C ARG A 78 4.32 -5.13 -0.81
N LEU A 79 5.24 -6.09 -0.94
CA LEU A 79 6.68 -5.80 -0.94
C LEU A 79 7.12 -5.08 -2.22
N CYS A 80 6.55 -5.44 -3.37
CA CYS A 80 6.75 -4.74 -4.63
C CYS A 80 6.25 -3.30 -4.52
N VAL A 81 4.97 -3.11 -4.17
CA VAL A 81 4.35 -1.80 -4.00
C VAL A 81 5.14 -0.94 -3.02
N GLY A 82 5.50 -1.45 -1.84
CA GLY A 82 6.24 -0.67 -0.84
C GLY A 82 7.63 -0.24 -1.31
N LYS A 83 8.30 -1.04 -2.15
CA LYS A 83 9.58 -0.66 -2.78
C LYS A 83 9.37 0.41 -3.84
N GLN A 84 8.30 0.31 -4.63
CA GLN A 84 8.05 1.20 -5.76
C GLN A 84 7.51 2.57 -5.32
N LEU A 85 6.60 2.62 -4.34
CA LEU A 85 6.05 3.87 -3.80
C LEU A 85 7.14 4.82 -3.25
N GLU A 86 8.22 4.28 -2.69
CA GLU A 86 9.37 5.08 -2.26
C GLU A 86 10.03 5.86 -3.42
N ALA A 87 9.92 5.34 -4.65
CA ALA A 87 10.49 5.92 -5.86
C ALA A 87 9.41 6.49 -6.82
N MET A 88 8.15 6.56 -6.37
CA MET A 88 6.99 7.05 -7.12
C MET A 88 6.13 7.98 -6.23
N PRO A 89 6.64 9.18 -5.90
CA PRO A 89 6.00 10.07 -4.93
C PRO A 89 4.62 10.59 -5.37
N ARG A 90 4.34 10.74 -6.67
CA ARG A 90 3.02 11.20 -7.14
C ARG A 90 2.00 10.07 -6.99
N VAL A 91 2.37 8.83 -7.32
CA VAL A 91 1.52 7.65 -7.12
C VAL A 91 1.25 7.42 -5.63
N ALA A 92 2.26 7.61 -4.78
CA ALA A 92 2.09 7.52 -3.33
C ALA A 92 1.10 8.57 -2.80
N GLU A 93 1.18 9.81 -3.28
CA GLU A 93 0.23 10.87 -2.93
C GLU A 93 -1.19 10.56 -3.43
N ALA A 94 -1.33 10.11 -4.68
CA ALA A 94 -2.61 9.77 -5.28
C ALA A 94 -3.31 8.61 -4.54
N LEU A 95 -2.56 7.60 -4.10
CA LEU A 95 -3.11 6.54 -3.24
C LEU A 95 -3.50 7.08 -1.86
N ALA A 96 -2.66 7.91 -1.26
CA ALA A 96 -2.89 8.44 0.08
C ALA A 96 -4.13 9.34 0.15
N SER A 97 -4.39 10.11 -0.91
CA SER A 97 -5.55 11.00 -1.04
C SER A 97 -6.83 10.29 -1.48
N GLY A 98 -6.75 9.03 -1.93
CA GLY A 98 -7.88 8.30 -2.50
C GLY A 98 -8.17 8.62 -3.95
N GLU A 99 -7.30 9.36 -4.65
CA GLU A 99 -7.43 9.64 -6.08
C GLU A 99 -7.32 8.37 -6.93
N ILE A 100 -6.55 7.38 -6.46
CA ILE A 100 -6.48 6.04 -7.04
C ILE A 100 -6.55 4.97 -5.94
N GLY A 101 -7.15 3.82 -6.26
CA GLY A 101 -7.21 2.69 -5.34
C GLY A 101 -5.91 1.88 -5.27
N TYR A 102 -5.85 0.95 -4.30
CA TYR A 102 -4.69 0.09 -4.10
C TYR A 102 -4.44 -0.84 -5.31
N GLN A 103 -5.50 -1.36 -5.94
CA GLN A 103 -5.36 -2.26 -7.08
C GLN A 103 -4.70 -1.57 -8.28
N ALA A 104 -5.13 -0.35 -8.61
CA ALA A 104 -4.53 0.45 -9.66
C ALA A 104 -3.06 0.78 -9.33
N THR A 105 -2.79 1.15 -8.07
CA THR A 105 -1.43 1.39 -7.58
C THR A 105 -0.55 0.15 -7.75
N SER A 106 -1.06 -1.04 -7.43
CA SER A 106 -0.35 -2.31 -7.57
C SER A 106 0.05 -2.55 -9.03
N VAL A 107 -0.88 -2.35 -9.98
CA VAL A 107 -0.60 -2.49 -11.41
C VAL A 107 0.51 -1.55 -11.85
N ILE A 108 0.44 -0.27 -11.47
CA ILE A 108 1.47 0.73 -11.81
C ILE A 108 2.84 0.32 -11.24
N CYS A 109 2.88 -0.08 -9.98
CA CYS A 109 4.11 -0.50 -9.30
C CYS A 109 4.74 -1.73 -9.96
N HIS A 110 3.93 -2.76 -10.26
CA HIS A 110 4.42 -3.97 -10.93
C HIS A 110 4.88 -3.69 -12.36
N PHE A 111 4.16 -2.86 -13.10
CA PHE A 111 4.60 -2.42 -14.42
C PHE A 111 5.98 -1.76 -14.35
N ARG A 112 6.19 -0.82 -13.41
CA ARG A 112 7.50 -0.18 -13.21
C ARG A 112 8.59 -1.16 -12.78
N ASP A 113 8.28 -2.15 -11.94
CA ASP A 113 9.27 -3.14 -11.50
C ASP A 113 9.75 -4.03 -12.67
N LEU A 114 8.87 -4.33 -13.63
CA LEU A 114 9.18 -5.08 -14.86
C LEU A 114 10.01 -4.28 -15.89
N LEU A 115 10.02 -2.95 -15.80
CA LEU A 115 10.86 -2.12 -16.65
C LEU A 115 12.35 -2.30 -16.30
N ARG A 116 13.19 -2.28 -17.34
CA ARG A 116 14.64 -2.09 -17.17
C ARG A 116 14.90 -0.79 -16.43
N GLU A 117 15.99 -0.74 -15.67
CA GLU A 117 16.30 0.39 -14.78
C GLU A 117 16.35 1.74 -15.51
N ASP A 118 16.93 1.77 -16.72
CA ASP A 118 17.01 2.94 -17.60
C ASP A 118 15.65 3.40 -18.15
N LEU A 119 14.64 2.53 -18.16
CA LEU A 119 13.29 2.85 -18.62
C LEU A 119 12.35 3.29 -17.50
N ARG A 120 12.72 3.08 -16.23
CA ARG A 120 11.87 3.44 -15.09
C ARG A 120 11.67 4.94 -14.94
N GLU A 121 12.62 5.74 -15.40
CA GLU A 121 12.52 7.21 -15.43
C GLU A 121 11.55 7.73 -16.50
N LEU A 122 11.24 6.90 -17.51
CA LEU A 122 10.26 7.21 -18.55
C LEU A 122 8.82 6.89 -18.11
N CYS A 123 8.65 6.36 -16.90
CA CYS A 123 7.33 6.11 -16.30
C CYS A 123 6.78 7.43 -15.73
N TYR A 124 6.13 8.23 -16.57
CA TYR A 124 5.50 9.48 -16.16
C TYR A 124 4.30 9.21 -15.25
N GLU A 125 4.47 9.37 -13.94
CA GLU A 125 3.46 9.04 -12.93
C GLU A 125 2.09 9.65 -13.23
N GLU A 126 2.04 10.93 -13.62
CA GLU A 126 0.80 11.65 -13.96
C GLU A 126 -0.01 10.98 -15.08
N GLN A 127 0.66 10.40 -16.08
CA GLN A 127 -0.03 9.69 -17.16
C GLN A 127 -0.68 8.41 -16.66
N TRP A 128 0.02 7.68 -15.80
CA TRP A 128 -0.48 6.43 -15.22
C TRP A 128 -1.57 6.67 -14.17
N ILE A 129 -1.47 7.74 -13.39
CA ILE A 129 -2.52 8.19 -12.47
C ILE A 129 -3.76 8.60 -13.28
N GLY A 130 -3.57 9.40 -14.35
CA GLY A 130 -4.65 9.79 -15.26
C GLY A 130 -5.38 8.56 -15.83
N HIS A 131 -4.63 7.58 -16.32
CA HIS A 131 -5.20 6.33 -16.81
C HIS A 131 -5.88 5.54 -15.70
N ALA A 132 -5.28 5.40 -14.52
CA ALA A 132 -5.89 4.69 -13.40
C ALA A 132 -7.26 5.27 -13.00
N LYS A 133 -7.41 6.60 -13.05
CA LYS A 133 -8.68 7.28 -12.76
C LYS A 133 -9.79 6.95 -13.75
N GLU A 134 -9.45 6.69 -15.01
CA GLU A 134 -10.44 6.29 -16.04
C GLU A 134 -11.06 4.92 -15.76
N TYR A 135 -10.37 4.07 -14.99
CA TYR A 135 -10.78 2.69 -14.69
C TYR A 135 -11.02 2.43 -13.20
N THR A 136 -10.93 3.47 -12.37
CA THR A 136 -11.34 3.40 -10.96
C THR A 136 -12.85 3.67 -10.92
N VAL A 137 -13.62 2.64 -10.60
CA VAL A 137 -15.10 2.64 -10.58
C VAL A 137 -15.61 2.90 -9.18
#